data_AF-A0A932T7U9-F1
#
_entry.id   AF-A0A932T7U9-F1
#
_cell.length_a   1.000
_cell.length_b   1.000
_cell.length_c   1.000
_cell.angle_alpha   90.00
_cell.angle_beta   90.00
_cell.angle_gamma   90.00
#
_symmetry.space_group_name_H-M   'P 1'
#
loop_
_entity.id
_entity.type
_entity.pdbx_description
1 polymer ?
#
loop_
_entity_poly.entity_id
_entity_poly.type
_entity_poly.pdbx_seq_one_letter_code
_entity_poly.pdbx_strand_id
1 'polypeptide(L)'
;MKIKNKYYLIDHKLLFLFGFVFYLLTPYIVGVTDTLHGFPGMELYHGFFKRIPQNKLTVYIIITLAWFISFYCGHLCFKLARPYKRTLKLFPSAAADYGISYVGLFLLILLFVFTYLGRESLFAGYASYDIGTRGKISTLLVTFNFFLLYLLISQQRISYFFVVIGTVGTVILLLSMGGRMYVFQTLIIILVYKTSFATRQWKGYQIIGVMFAGFIVGLFFFSRTCFYLV
;
A
#
# COMPACT_ATOMS: atom_id res chain seq x y z
N MET A 1 7.80 36.51 16.17
CA MET A 1 7.51 35.13 16.67
C MET A 1 7.17 34.23 15.49
N LYS A 2 8.16 33.48 14.94
CA LYS A 2 7.90 32.51 13.86
C LYS A 2 7.22 31.29 14.49
N ILE A 3 5.91 31.15 14.30
CA ILE A 3 5.22 29.89 14.55
C ILE A 3 5.86 28.88 13.58
N LYS A 4 6.81 28.08 14.08
CA LYS A 4 7.26 26.86 13.40
C LYS A 4 6.05 25.94 13.40
N ASN A 5 5.21 26.05 12.36
CA ASN A 5 4.21 25.04 12.09
C ASN A 5 4.97 23.71 12.00
N LYS A 6 4.74 22.83 12.98
CA LYS A 6 5.39 21.54 13.09
C LYS A 6 4.76 20.66 12.02
N TYR A 7 5.31 20.72 10.81
CA TYR A 7 4.91 19.84 9.73
C TYR A 7 5.29 18.41 10.11
N TYR A 8 4.32 17.50 10.08
CA TYR A 8 4.56 16.08 10.31
C TYR A 8 5.06 15.48 9.01
N LEU A 9 6.38 15.35 8.90
CA LEU A 9 6.97 14.47 7.91
C LEU A 9 6.82 13.03 8.43
N ILE A 10 6.18 12.18 7.65
CA ILE A 10 6.18 10.73 7.91
C ILE A 10 7.63 10.27 7.73
N ASP A 11 8.31 10.01 8.84
CA ASP A 11 9.68 9.49 8.85
C ASP A 11 9.68 8.07 8.27
N HIS A 12 10.56 7.81 7.30
CA HIS A 12 10.69 6.48 6.69
C HIS A 12 11.01 5.40 7.72
N LYS A 13 11.62 5.75 8.87
CA LYS A 13 11.80 4.82 10.00
C LYS A 13 10.47 4.40 10.63
N LEU A 14 9.54 5.33 10.81
CA LEU A 14 8.23 5.03 11.39
C LEU A 14 7.41 4.18 10.43
N LEU A 15 7.45 4.51 9.14
CA LEU A 15 6.78 3.73 8.11
C LEU A 15 7.35 2.30 8.02
N PHE A 16 8.68 2.16 8.06
CA PHE A 16 9.34 0.86 8.08
C PHE A 16 8.99 0.07 9.35
N LEU A 17 9.08 0.69 10.53
CA LEU A 17 8.75 0.02 11.79
C LEU A 17 7.30 -0.46 11.81
N PHE A 18 6.37 0.38 11.37
CA PHE A 18 4.96 0.01 11.28
C PHE A 18 4.76 -1.18 10.33
N GLY A 19 5.33 -1.11 9.11
CA GLY A 19 5.25 -2.20 8.15
C GLY A 19 5.90 -3.48 8.65
N PHE A 20 7.06 -3.37 9.28
CA PHE A 20 7.81 -4.49 9.86
C PHE A 20 7.01 -5.21 10.95
N VAL A 21 6.47 -4.46 11.92
CA VAL A 21 5.64 -5.03 12.98
C VAL A 21 4.40 -5.66 12.37
N PHE A 22 3.66 -4.92 11.55
CA PHE A 22 2.36 -5.36 11.05
C PHE A 22 2.43 -6.55 10.08
N TYR A 23 3.40 -6.56 9.15
CA TYR A 23 3.48 -7.58 8.09
C TYR A 23 4.40 -8.75 8.41
N LEU A 24 5.43 -8.55 9.25
CA LEU A 24 6.41 -9.60 9.52
C LEU A 24 6.29 -10.16 10.94
N LEU A 25 6.22 -9.27 11.94
CA LEU A 25 6.21 -9.71 13.34
C LEU A 25 4.83 -10.22 13.79
N THR A 26 3.76 -9.49 13.46
CA THR A 26 2.40 -9.79 13.92
C THR A 26 1.91 -11.17 13.48
N PRO A 27 2.04 -11.60 12.20
CA PRO A 27 1.63 -12.95 11.81
C PRO A 27 2.34 -14.01 12.66
N TYR A 28 3.66 -13.91 12.83
CA TYR A 28 4.40 -14.85 13.65
C TYR A 28 3.91 -14.88 15.11
N ILE A 29 3.72 -13.72 15.74
CA ILE A 29 3.22 -13.64 17.13
C ILE A 29 1.84 -14.27 17.22
N VAL A 30 0.93 -13.93 16.31
CA VAL A 30 -0.43 -14.47 16.29
C VAL A 30 -0.44 -15.98 16.13
N GLY A 31 0.37 -16.51 15.22
CA GLY A 31 0.48 -17.95 14.98
C GLY A 31 1.10 -18.73 16.15
N VAL A 32 2.10 -18.17 16.84
CA VAL A 32 2.73 -18.82 18.02
C VAL A 32 1.85 -18.75 19.26
N THR A 33 1.16 -17.63 19.48
CA THR A 33 0.33 -17.42 20.68
C THR A 33 -1.08 -17.96 20.54
N ASP A 34 -1.47 -18.43 19.36
CA ASP A 34 -2.84 -18.82 19.00
C ASP A 34 -3.86 -17.71 19.34
N THR A 35 -3.41 -16.45 19.32
CA THR A 35 -4.28 -15.30 19.59
C THR A 35 -5.30 -15.17 18.46
N LEU A 36 -6.49 -14.65 18.77
CA LEU A 36 -7.63 -14.58 17.84
C LEU A 36 -8.22 -15.94 17.43
N HIS A 37 -7.99 -17.00 18.21
CA HIS A 37 -8.70 -18.26 18.04
C HIS A 37 -10.23 -18.05 18.08
N GLY A 38 -10.96 -18.64 17.13
CA GLY A 38 -12.42 -18.48 16.99
C GLY A 38 -12.87 -17.22 16.22
N PHE A 39 -11.95 -16.35 15.77
CA PHE A 39 -12.32 -15.28 14.84
C PHE A 39 -12.54 -15.84 13.42
N PRO A 40 -13.58 -15.38 12.69
CA PRO A 40 -13.88 -15.85 11.35
C PRO A 40 -12.70 -15.57 10.40
N GLY A 41 -12.20 -16.63 9.75
CA GLY A 41 -11.05 -16.58 8.84
C GLY A 41 -9.69 -16.88 9.49
N MET A 42 -9.58 -16.93 10.82
CA MET A 42 -8.32 -17.24 11.53
C MET A 42 -8.07 -18.75 11.69
N GLU A 43 -9.11 -19.59 11.62
CA GLU A 43 -8.96 -21.05 11.74
C GLU A 43 -8.09 -21.65 10.63
N LEU A 44 -8.29 -21.19 9.38
CA LEU A 44 -7.46 -21.57 8.25
C LEU A 44 -6.01 -21.14 8.47
N TYR A 45 -5.79 -19.91 8.94
CA TYR A 45 -4.47 -19.39 9.23
C TYR A 45 -3.74 -20.24 10.28
N HIS A 46 -4.37 -20.49 11.43
CA HIS A 46 -3.81 -21.30 12.50
C HIS A 46 -3.58 -22.75 12.06
N GLY A 47 -4.48 -23.31 11.26
CA GLY A 47 -4.34 -24.63 10.65
C GLY A 47 -3.13 -24.74 9.71
N PHE A 48 -2.86 -23.72 8.90
CA PHE A 48 -1.65 -23.66 8.08
C PHE A 48 -0.40 -23.44 8.92
N PHE A 49 -0.45 -22.52 9.88
CA PHE A 49 0.70 -22.17 10.72
C PHE A 49 1.22 -23.37 11.51
N LYS A 50 0.32 -24.16 12.12
CA LYS A 50 0.66 -25.39 12.87
C LYS A 50 1.34 -26.46 12.01
N ARG A 51 1.16 -26.42 10.69
CA ARG A 51 1.83 -27.35 9.74
C ARG A 51 3.23 -26.91 9.34
N ILE A 52 3.63 -25.68 9.65
CA ILE A 52 4.95 -25.16 9.30
C ILE A 52 5.98 -25.77 10.26
N PRO A 53 7.02 -26.45 9.75
CA PRO A 53 8.09 -26.97 10.59
C PRO A 53 8.80 -25.89 11.41
N GLN A 54 9.09 -26.17 12.69
CA GLN A 54 9.67 -25.19 13.63
C GLN A 54 11.00 -24.61 13.14
N ASN A 55 11.83 -25.41 12.47
CA ASN A 55 13.08 -24.95 11.87
C ASN A 55 12.86 -23.84 10.83
N LYS A 56 11.81 -23.93 10.00
CA LYS A 56 11.47 -22.88 9.03
C LYS A 56 10.99 -21.61 9.72
N LEU A 57 10.24 -21.73 10.81
CA LEU A 57 9.82 -20.59 11.62
C LEU A 57 11.01 -19.89 12.28
N THR A 58 11.99 -20.63 12.79
CA THR A 58 13.23 -20.07 13.32
C THR A 58 14.01 -19.31 12.25
N VAL A 59 14.19 -19.91 11.06
CA VAL A 59 14.85 -19.26 9.93
C VAL A 59 14.13 -17.97 9.52
N TYR A 60 12.80 -17.99 9.47
CA TYR A 60 11.99 -16.82 9.18
C TYR A 60 12.26 -15.65 10.14
N ILE A 61 12.32 -15.92 11.45
CA ILE A 61 12.61 -14.89 12.46
C ILE A 61 14.03 -14.34 12.33
N ILE A 62 15.01 -15.21 12.09
CA ILE A 62 16.41 -14.78 11.88
C ILE A 62 16.49 -13.82 10.69
N ILE A 63 15.90 -14.18 9.54
CA ILE A 63 15.87 -13.33 8.35
C ILE A 63 15.17 -12.00 8.63
N THR A 64 14.02 -12.06 9.30
CA THR A 64 13.23 -10.88 9.67
C THR A 64 14.03 -9.91 10.54
N LEU A 65 14.68 -10.40 11.59
CA LEU A 65 15.55 -9.58 12.45
C LEU A 65 16.77 -9.03 11.70
N ALA A 66 17.37 -9.83 10.82
CA ALA A 66 18.49 -9.38 9.99
C ALA A 66 18.08 -8.22 9.06
N TRP A 67 16.88 -8.27 8.46
CA TRP A 67 16.34 -7.15 7.67
C TRP A 67 16.11 -5.90 8.50
N PHE A 68 15.60 -6.04 9.72
CA PHE A 68 15.44 -4.92 10.65
C PHE A 68 16.78 -4.23 10.90
N ILE A 69 17.79 -4.99 11.34
CA ILE A 69 19.14 -4.47 11.60
C ILE A 69 19.71 -3.81 10.34
N SER A 70 19.60 -4.49 9.19
CA SER A 70 20.12 -4.00 7.91
C SER A 70 19.52 -2.64 7.53
N PHE A 71 18.22 -2.45 7.73
CA PHE A 71 17.55 -1.18 7.46
C PHE A 71 18.09 -0.03 8.33
N TYR A 72 18.21 -0.25 9.65
CA TYR A 72 18.73 0.78 10.55
C TYR A 72 20.22 1.04 10.36
N CYS A 73 21.02 0.01 10.07
CA CYS A 73 22.41 0.16 9.65
C CYS A 73 22.50 1.00 8.38
N GLY A 74 21.69 0.72 7.36
CA GLY A 74 21.63 1.52 6.14
C GLY A 74 21.27 2.98 6.40
N HIS A 75 20.31 3.24 7.29
CA HIS A 75 19.96 4.60 7.70
C HIS A 75 21.11 5.32 8.42
N LEU A 76 21.82 4.62 9.32
CA LEU A 76 22.99 5.16 10.01
C LEU A 76 24.12 5.46 9.02
N CYS A 77 24.43 4.53 8.11
CA CYS A 77 25.41 4.71 7.04
C CYS A 77 25.07 5.94 6.18
N PHE A 78 23.81 6.12 5.80
CA PHE A 78 23.38 7.30 5.05
C PHE A 78 23.58 8.61 5.84
N LYS A 79 23.32 8.59 7.15
CA LYS A 79 23.53 9.74 8.03
C LYS A 79 25.01 10.07 8.18
N LEU A 80 25.87 9.06 8.27
CA LEU A 80 27.33 9.18 8.39
C LEU A 80 27.98 9.64 7.09
N ALA A 81 27.55 9.09 5.95
CA ALA A 81 28.07 9.44 4.62
C ALA A 81 27.81 10.90 4.23
N ARG A 82 26.91 11.61 4.93
CA ARG A 82 26.58 13.04 4.74
C ARG A 82 26.58 13.43 3.25
N PRO A 83 25.68 12.86 2.43
CA PRO A 83 25.72 13.05 0.99
C PRO A 83 25.79 14.54 0.62
N TYR A 84 26.77 14.88 -0.22
CA TYR A 84 27.19 16.24 -0.59
C TYR A 84 26.05 17.12 -1.13
N LYS A 85 24.99 16.51 -1.69
CA LYS A 85 23.76 17.19 -2.12
C LYS A 85 22.55 16.59 -1.39
N ARG A 86 21.98 17.34 -0.43
CA ARG A 86 20.77 16.95 0.31
C ARG A 86 19.48 17.05 -0.51
N THR A 87 19.50 17.81 -1.59
CA THR A 87 18.35 18.03 -2.46
C THR A 87 18.67 17.48 -3.85
N LEU A 88 18.42 16.19 -4.05
CA LEU A 88 18.07 15.72 -5.38
C LEU A 88 16.79 16.48 -5.75
N LYS A 89 16.83 17.30 -6.81
CA LYS A 89 15.60 17.70 -7.51
C LYS A 89 15.03 16.41 -8.08
N LEU A 90 14.24 15.69 -7.27
CA LEU A 90 13.76 14.34 -7.54
C LEU A 90 13.01 14.28 -8.87
N PHE A 91 12.36 15.38 -9.26
CA PHE A 91 11.69 15.51 -10.53
C PHE A 91 11.88 16.93 -11.07
N PRO A 92 12.45 17.12 -12.27
CA PRO A 92 12.37 18.42 -12.94
C PRO A 92 10.90 18.76 -13.16
N SER A 93 10.50 20.01 -12.94
CA SER A 93 9.19 20.50 -13.40
C SER A 93 9.25 20.62 -14.92
N ALA A 94 9.16 19.49 -15.61
CA ALA A 94 9.19 19.44 -17.05
C ALA A 94 7.82 19.84 -17.61
N ALA A 95 7.83 20.44 -18.80
CA ALA A 95 6.64 20.59 -19.63
C ALA A 95 5.91 19.24 -19.77
N ALA A 96 4.59 19.28 -20.01
CA ALA A 96 3.78 18.08 -20.14
C ALA A 96 4.39 17.13 -21.18
N ASP A 97 4.81 15.94 -20.75
CA ASP A 97 5.38 14.92 -21.61
C ASP A 97 4.26 13.96 -22.06
N TYR A 98 3.99 13.96 -23.36
CA TYR A 98 3.02 13.07 -23.99
C TYR A 98 3.41 11.59 -23.82
N GLY A 99 4.70 11.28 -23.65
CA GLY A 99 5.19 9.92 -23.40
C GLY A 99 4.50 9.24 -22.22
N ILE A 100 4.30 9.96 -21.12
CA ILE A 100 3.65 9.41 -19.92
C ILE A 100 2.15 9.17 -20.15
N SER A 101 1.51 9.96 -21.02
CA SER A 101 0.11 9.73 -21.39
C SER A 101 -0.05 8.41 -22.15
N TYR A 102 0.88 8.06 -23.05
CA TYR A 102 0.88 6.76 -23.74
C TYR A 102 1.10 5.59 -22.77
N VAL A 103 1.99 5.75 -21.79
CA VAL A 103 2.17 4.75 -20.73
C VAL A 103 0.87 4.59 -19.93
N GLY A 104 0.23 5.69 -19.54
CA GLY A 104 -1.06 5.66 -18.84
C GLY A 104 -2.15 4.94 -19.64
N LEU A 105 -2.26 5.22 -20.94
CA LEU A 105 -3.19 4.56 -21.84
C LEU A 105 -2.90 3.05 -21.95
N PHE A 106 -1.64 2.67 -22.14
CA PHE A 106 -1.22 1.27 -22.20
C PHE A 106 -1.58 0.50 -20.93
N LEU A 107 -1.32 1.08 -19.74
CA LEU A 107 -1.69 0.48 -18.46
C LEU A 107 -3.21 0.32 -18.32
N LEU A 108 -3.99 1.25 -18.88
CA LEU A 108 -5.45 1.22 -18.86
C LEU A 108 -5.99 0.12 -19.79
N ILE A 109 -5.37 -0.09 -20.95
CA ILE A 109 -5.65 -1.24 -21.82
C ILE A 109 -5.34 -2.56 -21.09
N LEU A 110 -4.19 -2.67 -20.42
CA LEU A 110 -3.85 -3.85 -19.63
C LEU A 110 -4.87 -4.12 -18.52
N LEU A 111 -5.35 -3.05 -17.86
CA LEU A 111 -6.41 -3.17 -16.87
C LEU A 111 -7.67 -3.78 -17.46
N PHE A 112 -8.13 -3.31 -18.63
CA PHE A 112 -9.29 -3.90 -19.31
C PHE A 112 -9.06 -5.37 -19.66
N VAL A 113 -7.90 -5.72 -20.21
CA VAL A 113 -7.56 -7.11 -20.55
C VAL A 113 -7.60 -8.00 -19.31
N PHE A 114 -6.98 -7.61 -18.20
CA PHE A 114 -6.99 -8.41 -16.98
C PHE A 114 -8.37 -8.47 -16.32
N THR A 115 -9.16 -7.41 -16.42
CA THR A 115 -10.56 -7.40 -15.97
C THR A 115 -11.39 -8.40 -16.78
N TYR A 116 -11.21 -8.44 -18.09
CA TYR A 116 -11.92 -9.37 -18.97
C TYR A 116 -11.55 -10.84 -18.71
N LEU A 117 -10.25 -11.11 -18.52
CA LEU A 117 -9.76 -12.45 -18.18
C LEU A 117 -10.24 -12.88 -16.78
N GLY A 118 -10.31 -11.94 -15.84
CA GLY A 118 -10.71 -12.17 -14.45
C GLY A 118 -12.21 -12.04 -14.16
N ARG A 119 -13.05 -11.88 -15.18
CA ARG A 119 -14.46 -11.47 -15.03
C ARG A 119 -15.29 -12.37 -14.11
N GLU A 120 -14.98 -13.66 -14.06
CA GLU A 120 -15.70 -14.64 -13.22
C GLU A 120 -15.35 -14.52 -11.73
N SER A 121 -14.24 -13.86 -11.41
CA SER A 121 -13.80 -13.58 -10.05
C SER A 121 -14.24 -12.19 -9.55
N LEU A 122 -14.79 -11.35 -10.42
CA LEU A 122 -15.26 -10.02 -10.05
C LEU A 122 -16.61 -10.12 -9.32
N PHE A 123 -16.78 -9.35 -8.24
CA PHE A 123 -18.00 -9.28 -7.42
C PHE A 123 -18.46 -10.59 -6.74
N ALA A 124 -17.77 -11.70 -6.99
CA ALA A 124 -18.00 -12.97 -6.32
C ALA A 124 -17.42 -13.04 -4.88
N GLY A 125 -16.79 -11.95 -4.41
CA GLY A 125 -16.25 -11.86 -3.06
C GLY A 125 -15.13 -12.88 -2.81
N TYR A 126 -15.19 -13.60 -1.70
CA TYR A 126 -14.22 -14.64 -1.35
C TYR A 126 -14.56 -16.01 -1.96
N ALA A 127 -15.71 -16.17 -2.61
CA ALA A 127 -16.17 -17.46 -3.12
C ALA A 127 -15.34 -17.96 -4.33
N SER A 128 -14.84 -17.06 -5.17
CA SER A 128 -13.94 -17.36 -6.29
C SER A 128 -12.59 -16.67 -6.11
N TYR A 129 -11.83 -17.17 -5.13
CA TYR A 129 -10.51 -16.65 -4.80
C TYR A 129 -9.46 -17.02 -5.86
N ASP A 130 -9.37 -16.25 -6.94
CA ASP A 130 -8.30 -16.37 -7.94
C ASP A 130 -7.08 -15.51 -7.58
N ILE A 131 -6.06 -16.19 -7.04
CA ILE A 131 -4.77 -15.60 -6.66
C ILE A 131 -4.07 -14.96 -7.87
N GLY A 132 -4.14 -15.59 -9.04
CA GLY A 132 -3.43 -15.15 -10.24
C GLY A 132 -3.99 -13.84 -10.78
N THR A 133 -5.31 -13.76 -10.92
CA THR A 133 -5.99 -12.53 -11.37
C THR A 133 -5.81 -11.39 -10.37
N ARG A 134 -5.99 -11.66 -9.07
CA ARG A 134 -5.84 -10.65 -8.02
C ARG A 134 -4.40 -10.12 -7.95
N GLY A 135 -3.41 -11.00 -8.12
CA GLY A 135 -2.00 -10.62 -8.22
C GLY A 135 -1.74 -9.65 -9.38
N LYS A 136 -2.23 -9.97 -10.58
CA LYS A 136 -2.09 -9.10 -11.78
C LYS A 136 -2.69 -7.71 -11.58
N ILE A 137 -3.93 -7.64 -11.06
CA ILE A 137 -4.61 -6.36 -10.82
C ILE A 137 -3.92 -5.57 -9.70
N SER A 138 -3.42 -6.25 -8.64
CA SER A 138 -2.67 -5.58 -7.57
C SER A 138 -1.36 -4.96 -8.06
N THR A 139 -0.62 -5.65 -8.94
CA THR A 139 0.59 -5.11 -9.55
C THR A 139 0.28 -3.89 -10.42
N LEU A 140 -0.82 -3.91 -11.19
CA LEU A 140 -1.30 -2.74 -11.92
C LEU A 140 -1.60 -1.58 -10.98
N LEU A 141 -2.26 -1.82 -9.85
CA LEU A 141 -2.52 -0.78 -8.87
C LEU A 141 -1.21 -0.16 -8.38
N VAL A 142 -0.21 -0.96 -8.00
CA VAL A 142 1.10 -0.44 -7.55
C VAL A 142 1.75 0.41 -8.63
N THR A 143 1.72 -0.03 -9.88
CA THR A 143 2.26 0.71 -11.02
C THR A 143 1.52 2.03 -11.26
N PHE A 144 0.18 2.02 -11.26
CA PHE A 144 -0.63 3.24 -11.35
C PHE A 144 -0.33 4.21 -10.21
N ASN A 145 -0.21 3.69 -9.00
CA ASN A 145 0.14 4.44 -7.80
C ASN A 145 1.51 5.12 -7.89
N PHE A 146 2.51 4.44 -8.46
CA PHE A 146 3.82 5.02 -8.74
C PHE A 146 3.71 6.18 -9.74
N PHE A 147 3.02 5.98 -10.86
CA PHE A 147 2.81 7.05 -11.85
C PHE A 147 1.95 8.19 -11.30
N LEU A 148 0.98 7.90 -10.44
CA LEU A 148 0.16 8.92 -9.79
C LEU A 148 1.04 9.83 -8.92
N LEU A 149 1.92 9.24 -8.10
CA LEU A 149 2.84 10.00 -7.28
C LEU A 149 3.80 10.84 -8.15
N TYR A 150 4.33 10.25 -9.23
CA TYR A 150 5.17 10.95 -10.20
C TYR A 150 4.44 12.16 -10.80
N LEU A 151 3.20 11.99 -11.25
CA LEU A 151 2.41 13.05 -11.88
C LEU A 151 2.02 14.15 -10.89
N LEU A 152 1.69 13.77 -9.66
CA LEU A 152 1.39 14.72 -8.59
C LEU A 152 2.61 15.60 -8.26
N ILE A 153 3.82 15.02 -8.25
CA ILE A 153 5.05 15.79 -7.97
C ILE A 153 5.49 16.62 -9.19
N SER A 154 5.37 16.09 -10.41
CA SER A 154 5.77 16.76 -11.65
C SER A 154 4.74 17.75 -12.21
N GLN A 155 3.51 17.77 -11.65
CA GLN A 155 2.41 18.67 -12.03
C GLN A 155 1.92 18.54 -13.48
N GLN A 156 2.09 17.38 -14.12
CA GLN A 156 1.62 17.14 -15.48
C GLN A 156 0.09 16.90 -15.54
N ARG A 157 -0.62 17.69 -16.37
CA ARG A 157 -2.10 17.70 -16.41
C ARG A 157 -2.75 16.64 -17.32
N ILE A 158 -2.18 16.35 -18.50
CA ILE A 158 -2.82 15.48 -19.51
C ILE A 158 -2.79 14.01 -19.05
N SER A 159 -1.63 13.53 -18.61
CA SER A 159 -1.45 12.17 -18.08
C SER A 159 -2.22 11.89 -16.79
N TYR A 160 -2.69 12.93 -16.09
CA TYR A 160 -3.42 12.81 -14.84
C TYR A 160 -4.74 12.05 -15.01
N PHE A 161 -5.46 12.29 -16.11
CA PHE A 161 -6.77 11.68 -16.36
C PHE A 161 -6.68 10.14 -16.43
N PHE A 162 -5.81 9.60 -17.29
CA PHE A 162 -5.66 8.16 -17.48
C PHE A 162 -5.17 7.46 -16.22
N VAL A 163 -4.20 8.04 -15.52
CA VAL A 163 -3.63 7.42 -14.32
C VAL A 163 -4.61 7.45 -13.16
N VAL A 164 -5.38 8.53 -12.97
CA VAL A 164 -6.41 8.59 -11.92
C VAL A 164 -7.52 7.60 -12.20
N ILE A 165 -8.03 7.54 -13.44
CA ILE A 165 -9.06 6.56 -13.81
C ILE A 165 -8.56 5.13 -13.62
N GLY A 166 -7.33 4.83 -14.06
CA GLY A 166 -6.72 3.52 -13.87
C GLY A 166 -6.56 3.16 -12.38
N THR A 167 -6.16 4.12 -11.54
CA THR A 167 -6.05 3.92 -10.08
C THR A 167 -7.42 3.66 -9.45
N VAL A 168 -8.43 4.47 -9.78
CA VAL A 168 -9.78 4.30 -9.24
C VAL A 168 -10.40 2.98 -9.72
N GLY A 169 -10.23 2.65 -11.01
CA GLY A 169 -10.71 1.40 -11.59
C GLY A 169 -10.08 0.17 -10.93
N THR A 170 -8.75 0.15 -10.78
CA THR A 170 -8.05 -0.94 -10.07
C THR A 170 -8.47 -1.06 -8.61
N VAL A 171 -8.67 0.05 -7.90
CA VAL A 171 -9.19 0.05 -6.52
C VAL A 171 -10.59 -0.57 -6.45
N ILE A 172 -11.51 -0.19 -7.35
CA ILE A 172 -12.88 -0.73 -7.39
C ILE A 172 -12.87 -2.23 -7.68
N LEU A 173 -12.07 -2.67 -8.66
CA LEU A 173 -11.95 -4.08 -9.02
C LEU A 173 -11.34 -4.91 -7.89
N LEU A 174 -10.28 -4.40 -7.25
CA LEU A 174 -9.71 -5.09 -6.09
C LEU A 174 -10.71 -5.15 -4.94
N LEU A 175 -11.48 -4.09 -4.69
CA LEU A 175 -12.52 -4.10 -3.67
C LEU A 175 -13.60 -5.15 -3.96
N SER A 176 -14.01 -5.31 -5.22
CA SER A 176 -15.01 -6.33 -5.62
C SER A 176 -14.50 -7.76 -5.44
N MET A 177 -13.18 -7.98 -5.49
CA MET A 177 -12.51 -9.26 -5.23
C MET A 177 -12.07 -9.45 -3.75
N GLY A 178 -12.51 -8.59 -2.82
CA GLY A 178 -12.11 -8.66 -1.41
C GLY A 178 -10.67 -8.17 -1.11
N GLY A 179 -10.06 -7.44 -2.04
CA GLY A 179 -8.74 -6.81 -2.00
C GLY A 179 -8.64 -5.54 -1.14
N ARG A 180 -9.20 -5.53 0.06
CA ARG A 180 -9.35 -4.32 0.90
C ARG A 180 -8.03 -3.65 1.27
N MET A 181 -6.98 -4.43 1.50
CA MET A 181 -5.66 -3.94 1.88
C MET A 181 -5.04 -3.05 0.79
N TYR A 182 -5.35 -3.31 -0.48
CA TYR A 182 -4.85 -2.54 -1.61
C TYR A 182 -5.45 -1.13 -1.69
N VAL A 183 -6.69 -0.95 -1.19
CA VAL A 183 -7.30 0.38 -1.08
C VAL A 183 -6.54 1.26 -0.09
N PHE A 184 -6.12 0.68 1.04
CA PHE A 184 -5.29 1.37 2.02
C PHE A 184 -3.93 1.77 1.46
N GLN A 185 -3.35 0.98 0.55
CA GLN A 185 -2.09 1.33 -0.09
C GLN A 185 -2.19 2.64 -0.88
N THR A 186 -3.25 2.81 -1.67
CA THR A 186 -3.50 4.06 -2.41
C THR A 186 -3.69 5.26 -1.47
N LEU A 187 -4.41 5.07 -0.36
CA LEU A 187 -4.56 6.11 0.67
C LEU A 187 -3.22 6.50 1.29
N ILE A 188 -2.36 5.54 1.62
CA ILE A 188 -1.03 5.79 2.17
C ILE A 188 -0.20 6.62 1.19
N ILE A 189 -0.25 6.33 -0.11
CA ILE A 189 0.51 7.07 -1.12
C ILE A 189 0.03 8.52 -1.23
N ILE A 190 -1.28 8.74 -1.21
CA ILE A 190 -1.84 10.11 -1.21
C ILE A 190 -1.43 10.86 0.06
N LEU A 191 -1.43 10.19 1.22
CA LEU A 191 -0.96 10.76 2.48
C LEU A 191 0.52 11.14 2.38
N VAL A 192 1.37 10.23 1.91
CA VAL A 192 2.81 10.49 1.71
C VAL A 192 3.03 11.68 0.77
N TYR A 193 2.28 11.78 -0.34
CA TYR A 193 2.33 12.93 -1.22
C TYR A 193 1.98 14.22 -0.47
N LYS A 194 0.85 14.24 0.25
CA LYS A 194 0.35 15.43 0.95
C LYS A 194 1.21 15.85 2.14
N THR A 195 1.90 14.92 2.80
CA THR A 195 2.79 15.24 3.92
C THR A 195 4.17 15.67 3.46
N SER A 196 4.70 15.03 2.41
CA SER A 196 6.14 15.15 2.09
C SER A 196 6.42 16.01 0.86
N PHE A 197 5.52 16.02 -0.13
CA PHE A 197 5.80 16.60 -1.46
C PHE A 197 4.85 17.74 -1.88
N ALA A 198 3.65 17.83 -1.32
CA ALA A 198 2.68 18.85 -1.71
C ALA A 198 3.12 20.27 -1.32
N THR A 199 2.83 21.26 -2.19
CA THR A 199 3.09 22.68 -1.95
C THR A 199 2.40 23.22 -0.69
N ARG A 200 1.19 22.72 -0.40
CA ARG A 200 0.47 22.95 0.84
C ARG A 200 0.35 21.65 1.62
N GLN A 201 1.26 21.46 2.57
CA GLN A 201 1.29 20.29 3.43
C GLN A 201 0.08 20.25 4.36
N TRP A 202 -0.44 19.05 4.57
CA TRP A 202 -1.57 18.83 5.47
C TRP A 202 -1.16 18.94 6.94
N LYS A 203 -2.06 19.51 7.74
CA LYS A 203 -1.91 19.56 9.20
C LYS A 203 -2.32 18.22 9.81
N GLY A 204 -1.83 17.93 11.02
CA GLY A 204 -2.07 16.65 11.71
C GLY A 204 -3.54 16.23 11.78
N TYR A 205 -4.46 17.17 12.04
CA TYR A 205 -5.90 16.86 12.10
C TYR A 205 -6.48 16.42 10.75
N GLN A 206 -5.94 16.89 9.62
CA GLN A 206 -6.39 16.48 8.29
C GLN A 206 -5.93 15.05 7.98
N ILE A 207 -4.72 14.71 8.41
CA ILE A 207 -4.17 13.35 8.31
C ILE A 207 -5.02 12.39 9.15
N ILE A 208 -5.27 12.74 10.42
CA ILE A 208 -6.11 11.95 11.33
C ILE A 208 -7.52 11.80 10.77
N GLY A 209 -8.11 12.88 10.22
CA GLY A 209 -9.43 12.83 9.60
C GLY A 209 -9.50 11.87 8.41
N VAL A 210 -8.50 11.87 7.52
CA VAL A 210 -8.45 10.92 6.39
C VAL A 210 -8.20 9.49 6.85
N MET A 211 -7.34 9.28 7.86
CA MET A 211 -7.15 7.95 8.44
C MET A 211 -8.43 7.43 9.09
N PHE A 212 -9.16 8.28 9.81
CA PHE A 212 -10.42 7.93 10.46
C PHE A 212 -11.52 7.65 9.43
N ALA A 213 -11.63 8.47 8.38
CA ALA A 213 -12.55 8.21 7.28
C ALA A 213 -12.23 6.89 6.56
N GLY A 214 -10.94 6.64 6.27
CA GLY A 214 -10.48 5.38 5.70
C GLY A 214 -10.79 4.18 6.60
N PHE A 215 -10.68 4.35 7.92
CA PHE A 215 -11.03 3.33 8.90
C PHE A 215 -12.54 3.05 8.93
N ILE A 216 -13.40 4.08 8.91
CA ILE A 216 -14.86 3.93 8.84
C ILE A 216 -15.27 3.20 7.55
N VAL A 217 -14.72 3.62 6.41
CA VAL A 217 -14.97 2.96 5.13
C VAL A 217 -14.53 1.49 5.22
N GLY A 218 -13.33 1.24 5.77
CA GLY A 218 -12.84 -0.12 6.03
C GLY A 218 -13.80 -0.95 6.88
N LEU A 219 -14.30 -0.40 7.99
CA LEU A 219 -15.27 -1.06 8.88
C LEU A 219 -16.61 -1.33 8.19
N PHE A 220 -17.12 -0.39 7.40
CA PHE A 220 -18.37 -0.56 6.66
C PHE A 220 -18.28 -1.74 5.68
N PHE A 221 -17.17 -1.81 4.92
CA PHE A 221 -16.91 -2.93 4.03
C PHE A 221 -16.57 -4.23 4.77
N PHE A 222 -16.05 -4.16 6.00
CA PHE A 222 -15.78 -5.34 6.83
C PHE A 222 -17.06 -5.94 7.43
N SER A 223 -17.97 -5.10 7.93
CA SER A 223 -19.22 -5.55 8.57
C SER A 223 -20.15 -6.32 7.63
N ARG A 224 -20.23 -5.91 6.36
CA ARG A 224 -21.14 -6.55 5.39
C ARG A 224 -20.68 -7.94 4.93
N THR A 225 -19.42 -8.33 5.15
CA THR A 225 -18.91 -9.63 4.66
C THR A 225 -18.92 -10.71 5.72
N CYS A 226 -18.94 -10.36 7.01
CA CYS A 226 -19.23 -11.34 8.06
C CYS A 226 -20.66 -11.88 7.96
N PHE A 227 -21.59 -11.13 7.35
CA PHE A 227 -22.99 -11.55 7.19
C PHE A 227 -23.25 -12.51 6.02
N TYR A 228 -22.30 -12.72 5.11
CA TYR A 228 -22.44 -13.65 3.97
C TYR A 228 -21.56 -14.91 4.09
N LEU A 229 -21.01 -15.15 5.28
CA LEU A 229 -20.24 -16.36 5.63
C LEU A 229 -20.98 -17.22 6.67
N VAL A 230 -22.31 -17.07 6.74
CA VAL A 230 -23.25 -18.01 7.39
C VAL A 230 -24.11 -18.62 6.31
#